data_AF-A0A9E2R015-F1
#
_entry.id   AF-A0A9E2R015-F1
#
_cell.length_a   1.000
_cell.length_b   1.000
_cell.length_c   1.000
_cell.angle_alpha   90.00
_cell.angle_beta   90.00
_cell.angle_gamma   90.00
#
_symmetry.space_group_name_H-M   'P 1'
#
loop_
_entity.id
_entity.type
_entity.pdbx_description
1 polymer ?
#
loop_
_entity_poly.entity_id
_entity_poly.type
_entity_poly.pdbx_seq_one_letter_code
_entity_poly.pdbx_strand_id
1 'polypeptide(L)' 'MSKTVPNSTQEHLPIAGIQDSVVILNDGSLRAVLKIEPINFELKSETEQNGIIYQYQSFLNSLEFPIQIVIQS' A
#
# COMPACT_ATOMS: atom_id res chain seq x y z
N MET A 1 19.10 -38.15 2.07
CA MET A 1 17.62 -38.13 2.07
C MET A 1 17.20 -36.68 2.06
N SER A 2 16.67 -36.17 0.93
CA SER A 2 16.26 -34.77 0.81
C SER A 2 14.95 -34.57 1.56
N LYS A 3 14.95 -33.67 2.55
CA LYS A 3 13.73 -33.27 3.27
C LYS A 3 12.84 -32.56 2.26
N THR A 4 11.75 -33.20 1.82
CA THR A 4 10.67 -32.52 1.11
C THR A 4 10.05 -31.51 2.06
N VAL A 5 10.39 -30.24 1.89
CA VAL A 5 9.72 -29.14 2.59
C VAL A 5 8.27 -29.16 2.10
N PRO A 6 7.27 -29.32 2.99
CA PRO A 6 5.87 -29.29 2.59
C PRO A 6 5.58 -27.93 1.95
N ASN A 7 4.82 -27.94 0.84
CA ASN A 7 4.43 -26.75 0.08
C ASN A 7 4.05 -25.63 1.03
N SER A 8 4.90 -24.61 1.09
CA SER A 8 4.77 -23.53 2.06
C SER A 8 3.60 -22.64 1.66
N THR A 9 2.91 -21.99 2.61
CA THR A 9 1.80 -21.09 2.28
C THR A 9 2.22 -19.95 1.34
N GLN A 10 3.52 -19.64 1.32
CA GLN A 10 4.17 -18.71 0.42
C GLN A 10 4.05 -19.12 -1.06
N GLU A 11 4.01 -20.42 -1.38
CA GLU A 11 3.83 -20.92 -2.77
C GLU A 11 2.43 -20.60 -3.34
N HIS A 12 1.46 -20.33 -2.46
CA HIS A 12 0.12 -19.91 -2.84
C HIS A 12 -0.02 -18.39 -2.98
N LEU A 13 1.00 -17.62 -2.60
CA LEU A 13 1.01 -16.18 -2.80
C LEU A 13 1.43 -15.88 -4.25
N PRO A 14 0.72 -14.99 -4.97
CA PRO A 14 1.01 -14.68 -6.37
C PRO A 14 2.24 -13.76 -6.53
N ILE A 15 3.31 -13.95 -5.74
CA ILE A 15 4.49 -13.10 -5.69
C ILE A 15 5.63 -13.77 -6.46
N ALA A 16 6.12 -13.09 -7.50
CA ALA A 16 7.26 -13.53 -8.30
C ALA A 16 8.60 -13.17 -7.64
N GLY A 17 8.65 -12.05 -6.92
CA GLY A 17 9.87 -11.60 -6.24
C GLY A 17 9.74 -10.21 -5.64
N ILE A 18 10.83 -9.74 -5.03
CA ILE A 18 10.96 -8.39 -4.49
C ILE A 18 12.28 -7.81 -4.99
N GLN A 19 12.22 -6.64 -5.61
CA GLN A 19 13.38 -5.91 -6.13
C GLN A 19 13.19 -4.42 -5.88
N ASP A 20 14.25 -3.75 -5.41
CA ASP A 20 14.26 -2.30 -5.17
C ASP A 20 13.05 -1.78 -4.36
N SER A 21 12.70 -2.52 -3.30
CA SER A 21 11.55 -2.24 -2.42
C SER A 21 10.16 -2.30 -3.09
N VAL A 22 10.06 -2.96 -4.24
CA VAL A 22 8.81 -3.21 -4.96
C VAL A 22 8.54 -4.72 -5.02
N VAL A 23 7.29 -5.11 -4.76
CA VAL A 23 6.82 -6.49 -4.91
C VAL A 23 6.38 -6.69 -6.35
N ILE A 24 6.92 -7.71 -7.01
CA ILE A 24 6.56 -8.12 -8.36
C ILE A 24 5.64 -9.33 -8.24
N LEU A 25 4.46 -9.28 -8.85
CA LEU A 25 3.54 -10.42 -8.89
C LEU A 25 3.80 -11.33 -10.10
N ASN A 26 3.24 -12.54 -10.06
CA ASN A 26 3.36 -13.53 -11.14
C ASN A 26 2.81 -13.06 -12.49
N ASP A 27 1.90 -12.09 -12.50
CA ASP A 27 1.35 -11.46 -13.70
C ASP A 27 2.19 -10.26 -14.20
N GLY A 28 3.30 -9.96 -13.52
CA GLY A 28 4.16 -8.81 -13.81
C GLY A 28 3.68 -7.49 -13.19
N SER A 29 2.53 -7.46 -12.52
CA SER A 29 2.06 -6.26 -11.83
C SER A 29 2.94 -5.94 -10.62
N LEU A 30 3.05 -4.65 -10.31
CA LEU A 30 3.90 -4.13 -9.25
C LEU A 30 3.06 -3.68 -8.06
N ARG A 31 3.58 -3.89 -6.85
CA ARG A 31 2.97 -3.43 -5.58
C ARG A 31 4.03 -2.78 -4.71
N ALA A 32 3.69 -1.61 -4.18
CA ALA A 32 4.42 -0.95 -3.11
C ALA A 32 3.49 -0.79 -1.90
N VAL A 33 4.07 -0.87 -0.71
CA VAL A 33 3.33 -0.64 0.55
C VAL A 33 3.91 0.61 1.19
N LEU A 34 3.05 1.60 1.40
CA LEU A 34 3.42 2.85 2.06
C LEU A 34 2.88 2.85 3.48
N LYS A 35 3.78 3.00 4.45
CA LYS A 35 3.38 3.32 5.82
C LYS A 35 3.20 4.82 5.93
N ILE A 36 2.03 5.25 6.38
CA ILE A 36 1.72 6.65 6.65
C ILE A 36 1.60 6.89 8.14
N GLU A 37 1.93 8.10 8.57
CA GLU A 37 1.68 8.56 9.94
C GLU A 37 0.42 9.42 9.95
N PRO A 38 -0.53 9.17 10.87
CA PRO A 38 -1.71 10.00 10.99
C PRO A 38 -1.34 11.38 11.54
N ILE A 39 -2.13 12.38 11.18
CA ILE A 39 -2.03 13.73 11.72
C ILE A 39 -3.21 14.01 12.65
N ASN A 40 -3.01 14.86 13.66
CA ASN A 40 -4.07 15.36 14.52
C ASN A 40 -4.93 16.38 13.77
N PHE A 41 -5.78 15.90 12.86
CA PHE A 41 -6.57 16.71 11.94
C PHE A 41 -7.49 17.71 12.66
N GLU A 42 -8.16 17.26 13.73
CA GLU A 42 -9.08 18.10 14.52
C GLU A 42 -8.39 19.28 15.23
N LEU A 43 -7.08 19.19 15.48
CA LEU A 43 -6.31 20.26 16.12
C LEU A 43 -5.84 21.34 15.13
N LYS A 44 -6.10 21.17 13.83
CA LYS A 44 -5.73 22.13 12.79
C LYS A 44 -6.75 23.26 12.68
N SER A 45 -6.32 24.43 12.23
CA SER A 45 -7.24 25.53 11.90
C SER A 45 -8.17 25.15 10.74
N GLU A 46 -9.34 25.78 10.62
CA GLU A 46 -10.29 25.49 9.52
C GLU A 46 -9.65 25.64 8.13
N THR A 47 -8.79 26.66 7.95
CA THR A 47 -8.06 26.86 6.69
C THR A 47 -7.12 25.69 6.39
N GLU A 48 -6.36 25.21 7.38
CA GLU A 48 -5.49 24.05 7.21
C GLU A 48 -6.30 22.77 6.96
N GLN A 49 -7.39 22.56 7.70
CA GLN A 49 -8.28 21.41 7.51
C GLN A 49 -8.82 21.36 6.08
N ASN A 50 -9.34 22.48 5.59
CA ASN A 50 -9.82 22.59 4.21
C ASN A 50 -8.70 22.31 3.20
N GLY A 51 -7.51 22.88 3.41
CA GLY A 51 -6.34 22.62 2.57
C GLY A 51 -5.96 21.13 2.50
N ILE A 52 -5.96 20.44 3.64
CA ILE A 52 -5.68 19.00 3.72
C ILE A 52 -6.75 18.20 2.98
N ILE A 53 -8.03 18.54 3.13
CA ILE A 53 -9.14 17.89 2.42
C ILE A 53 -8.97 18.05 0.90
N TYR A 54 -8.73 19.27 0.42
CA TYR A 54 -8.54 19.53 -1.01
C TYR A 54 -7.32 18.78 -1.57
N GLN A 55 -6.22 18.75 -0.83
CA GLN A 55 -5.02 18.02 -1.25
C GLN A 55 -5.26 16.50 -1.30
N TYR A 56 -6.00 15.95 -0.34
CA TYR A 56 -6.37 14.54 -0.32
C TYR A 56 -7.32 14.19 -1.48
N GLN A 57 -8.28 15.06 -1.79
CA GLN A 57 -9.14 14.93 -2.97
C GLN A 57 -8.33 14.93 -4.27
N SER A 58 -7.40 15.88 -4.43
CA SER A 58 -6.52 15.93 -5.60
C SER A 58 -5.65 14.69 -5.72
N PHE A 59 -5.14 14.15 -4.60
CA PHE A 59 -4.42 12.88 -4.58
C PHE A 59 -5.28 11.74 -5.12
N LEU A 60 -6.50 11.56 -4.59
CA LEU A 60 -7.40 10.49 -5.05
C LEU A 60 -7.74 10.62 -6.54
N ASN A 61 -7.97 11.84 -7.01
CA ASN A 61 -8.26 12.11 -8.41
C ASN A 61 -7.06 11.89 -9.36
N SER A 62 -5.84 11.85 -8.82
CA SER A 62 -4.62 11.62 -9.61
C SER A 62 -4.27 10.14 -9.81
N LEU A 63 -4.99 9.23 -9.15
CA LEU A 63 -4.69 7.79 -9.19
C LEU A 63 -5.23 7.16 -10.48
N GLU A 64 -4.31 6.64 -11.31
CA GLU A 64 -4.63 5.90 -12.54
C GLU A 64 -4.57 4.38 -12.35
N PHE A 65 -4.34 3.92 -11.12
CA PHE A 65 -4.16 2.53 -10.75
C PHE A 65 -4.91 2.19 -9.46
N PRO A 66 -5.29 0.92 -9.24
CA PRO A 66 -5.98 0.52 -8.02
C PRO A 66 -5.08 0.70 -6.79
N ILE A 67 -5.64 1.30 -5.73
CA ILE A 67 -5.00 1.40 -4.42
C ILE A 67 -5.81 0.64 -3.36
N GLN A 68 -5.15 0.30 -2.26
CA GLN A 68 -5.79 -0.24 -1.08
C GLN A 68 -5.39 0.62 0.13
N ILE A 69 -6.38 1.12 0.85
CA ILE A 69 -6.19 1.84 2.12
C ILE A 69 -6.51 0.85 3.24
N VAL A 70 -5.52 0.58 4.08
CA VAL A 70 -5.68 -0.29 5.26
C VAL A 70 -5.65 0.58 6.51
N ILE A 71 -6.74 0.53 7.27
CA ILE A 71 -6.86 1.20 8.56
C ILE A 71 -6.89 0.11 9.64
N GLN A 72 -5.99 0.20 10.60
CA GLN A 72 -5.90 -0.71 11.75
C GLN A 72 -6.02 0.11 13.04
N SER A 73 -6.96 -0.28 13.92
CA SER A 73 -7.23 0.33 15.23
C SER A 73 -6.37 -0.28 16.33
#